data_AF-A0A5J5IGQ5-F1
#
_entry.id   AF-A0A5J5IGQ5-F1
#
_cell.length_a   1.000
_cell.length_b   1.000
_cell.length_c   1.000
_cell.angle_alpha   90.00
_cell.angle_beta   90.00
_cell.angle_gamma   90.00
#
_symmetry.space_group_name_H-M   'P 1'
#
loop_
_entity.id
_entity.type
_entity.pdbx_description
1 polymer ?
#
loop_
_entity_poly.entity_id
_entity_poly.type
_entity_poly.pdbx_seq_one_letter_code
_entity_poly.pdbx_strand_id
1 'polypeptide(L)'
;MPDTLTAQQNNLKQHGEKITLELDNCDIKENNYYEDVTAKGLALIEADNYKEKYIVQTVIVYYLKRNNLTEKFVSQTFPLDTITLESHILNNDIILYVDSFDRSKYFFDFIPGIKP
;
A
#
# COMPACT_ATOMS: atom_id res chain seq x y z
N MET A 1 10.58 2.43 7.08
CA MET A 1 10.48 3.71 7.81
C MET A 1 9.52 3.47 8.98
N PRO A 2 9.77 3.99 10.19
CA PRO A 2 8.76 3.93 11.22
C PRO A 2 7.74 5.03 10.92
N ASP A 3 6.69 4.68 10.18
CA ASP A 3 5.65 5.62 9.79
C ASP A 3 4.80 5.95 11.03
N THR A 4 5.04 7.10 11.63
CA THR A 4 4.10 7.67 12.60
C THR A 4 2.78 7.94 11.90
N LEU A 5 1.76 7.17 12.24
CA LEU A 5 0.39 7.35 11.77
C LEU A 5 -0.09 8.78 12.06
N THR A 6 -0.82 9.35 11.12
CA THR A 6 -1.47 10.64 11.32
C THR A 6 -2.54 10.54 12.42
N ALA A 7 -2.93 11.67 13.02
CA ALA A 7 -4.00 11.71 14.01
C ALA A 7 -5.32 11.11 13.46
N GLN A 8 -5.62 11.34 12.17
CA GLN A 8 -6.78 10.76 11.51
C GLN A 8 -6.68 9.24 11.37
N GLN A 9 -5.51 8.71 10.98
CA GLN A 9 -5.29 7.27 10.90
C GLN A 9 -5.38 6.61 12.29
N ASN A 10 -4.84 7.25 13.34
CA ASN A 10 -4.98 6.75 14.71
C ASN A 10 -6.45 6.73 15.16
N ASN A 11 -7.23 7.75 14.81
CA ASN A 11 -8.67 7.77 15.09
C ASN A 11 -9.41 6.62 14.36
N LEU A 12 -9.09 6.38 13.08
CA LEU A 12 -9.61 5.25 12.32
C LEU A 12 -9.21 3.90 12.92
N LYS A 13 -7.99 3.75 13.43
CA LYS A 13 -7.59 2.51 14.13
C LYS A 13 -8.40 2.23 15.40
N GLN A 14 -8.81 3.28 16.10
CA GLN A 14 -9.53 3.19 17.37
C GLN A 14 -11.04 2.99 17.19
N HIS A 15 -11.63 3.65 16.19
CA HIS A 15 -13.09 3.75 16.05
C HIS A 15 -13.63 3.29 14.70
N GLY A 16 -12.77 3.12 13.70
CA GLY A 16 -13.15 2.65 12.37
C GLY A 16 -13.48 1.16 12.35
N GLU A 17 -14.21 0.77 11.31
CA GLU A 17 -14.40 -0.63 10.94
C GLU A 17 -13.06 -1.21 10.50
N LYS A 18 -12.72 -2.39 11.03
CA LYS A 18 -11.52 -3.14 10.66
C LYS A 18 -11.91 -4.22 9.66
N ILE A 19 -11.28 -4.19 8.50
CA ILE A 19 -11.54 -5.11 7.40
C ILE A 19 -10.25 -5.85 7.08
N THR A 20 -10.29 -7.16 7.30
CA THR A 20 -9.26 -8.06 6.80
C THR A 20 -9.47 -8.26 5.31
N LEU A 21 -8.39 -8.17 4.55
CA LEU A 21 -8.45 -8.31 3.10
C LEU A 21 -8.53 -9.79 2.71
N GLU A 22 -9.44 -10.11 1.80
CA GLU A 22 -9.50 -11.41 1.13
C GLU A 22 -8.98 -11.26 -0.31
N LEU A 23 -8.05 -12.13 -0.73
CA LEU A 23 -7.46 -12.05 -2.07
C LEU A 23 -8.51 -12.10 -3.19
N ASP A 24 -9.58 -12.87 -3.02
CA ASP A 24 -10.67 -12.96 -4.01
C ASP A 24 -11.38 -11.63 -4.27
N ASN A 25 -11.24 -10.67 -3.34
CA ASN A 25 -11.80 -9.33 -3.43
C ASN A 25 -10.73 -8.27 -3.76
N CYS A 26 -9.49 -8.67 -4.06
CA CYS A 26 -8.37 -7.81 -4.40
C CYS A 26 -8.05 -7.85 -5.91
N ASP A 27 -7.74 -6.70 -6.48
CA ASP A 27 -7.07 -6.54 -7.77
C ASP A 27 -5.73 -5.82 -7.52
N ILE A 28 -4.61 -6.52 -7.70
CA ILE A 28 -3.26 -6.01 -7.44
C ILE A 28 -2.67 -5.49 -8.74
N LYS A 29 -2.27 -4.22 -8.74
CA LYS A 29 -1.73 -3.54 -9.92
C LYS A 29 -0.28 -3.20 -9.73
N GLU A 30 0.55 -3.63 -10.67
CA GLU A 30 1.96 -3.24 -10.73
C GLU A 30 2.12 -1.93 -11.52
N ASN A 31 2.96 -1.05 -11.00
CA ASN A 31 3.39 0.18 -11.65
C ASN A 31 4.91 0.28 -11.59
N ASN A 32 5.58 -0.75 -12.11
CA ASN A 32 7.03 -0.85 -12.08
C ASN A 32 7.65 0.08 -13.15
N TYR A 33 8.75 0.75 -12.81
CA TYR A 33 9.46 1.63 -13.73
C TYR A 33 10.97 1.62 -13.47
N TYR A 34 11.73 2.10 -14.46
CA TYR A 34 13.16 2.34 -14.32
C TYR A 34 13.40 3.82 -14.04
N GLU A 35 14.23 4.11 -13.04
CA GLU A 35 14.62 5.46 -12.67
C GLU A 35 16.14 5.64 -12.85
N ASP A 36 16.54 6.73 -13.49
CA ASP A 36 17.95 7.12 -13.58
C ASP A 36 18.42 7.73 -12.27
N VAL A 37 19.27 7.00 -11.55
CA VAL A 37 19.88 7.53 -10.33
C VAL A 37 21.13 8.33 -10.71
N THR A 38 20.96 9.63 -10.95
CA THR A 38 22.12 10.54 -10.97
C THR A 38 22.61 10.71 -9.54
N ALA A 39 23.86 10.36 -9.28
CA ALA A 39 24.49 10.61 -7.97
C ALA A 39 24.56 12.14 -7.74
N LYS A 40 23.55 12.67 -7.05
CA LYS A 40 23.39 14.02 -6.48
C LYS A 40 24.36 15.12 -6.95
N GLY A 41 23.79 16.15 -7.57
CA GLY A 41 24.08 17.56 -7.27
C GLY A 41 25.47 18.08 -7.64
N LEU A 42 25.52 18.94 -8.66
CA LEU A 42 26.68 19.76 -9.02
C LEU A 42 27.97 18.95 -9.28
N ALA A 43 28.01 18.16 -10.34
CA ALA A 43 29.29 17.79 -10.94
C ALA A 43 29.11 17.55 -12.44
N LEU A 44 30.12 17.98 -13.20
CA LEU A 44 30.21 17.82 -14.64
C LEU A 44 29.87 16.39 -15.06
N ILE A 45 29.11 16.30 -16.15
CA ILE A 45 28.65 15.07 -16.77
C ILE A 45 29.87 14.26 -17.24
N GLU A 46 30.33 13.30 -16.43
CA GLU A 46 31.07 12.15 -16.94
C GLU A 46 30.02 11.12 -17.40
N ALA A 47 30.04 10.82 -18.69
CA ALA A 47 29.00 10.05 -19.40
C ALA A 47 28.86 8.58 -18.97
N ASP A 48 29.66 8.11 -18.00
CA ASP A 48 29.82 6.68 -17.69
C ASP A 48 29.26 6.24 -16.32
N ASN A 49 28.55 7.10 -15.58
CA ASN A 49 28.02 6.78 -14.24
C ASN A 49 26.49 6.71 -14.17
N TYR A 50 25.82 6.35 -15.27
CA TYR A 50 24.38 6.05 -15.24
C TYR A 50 24.17 4.66 -14.61
N LYS A 51 23.49 4.64 -13.45
CA LYS A 51 22.96 3.40 -12.88
C LYS A 51 21.44 3.49 -12.91
N GLU A 52 20.83 2.69 -13.79
CA GLU A 52 19.39 2.47 -13.80
C GLU A 52 19.00 1.69 -12.54
N LYS A 53 17.98 2.18 -11.83
CA LYS A 53 17.39 1.48 -10.70
C LYS A 53 15.98 1.04 -11.09
N TYR A 54 15.75 -0.27 -11.02
CA TYR A 54 14.40 -0.82 -11.16
C TYR A 54 13.60 -0.57 -9.87
N ILE A 55 12.47 0.10 -9.99
CA ILE A 55 11.56 0.41 -8.89
C ILE A 55 10.33 -0.48 -9.01
N VAL A 56 10.13 -1.33 -8.00
CA VAL A 56 8.94 -2.17 -7.88
C VAL A 56 7.91 -1.43 -7.06
N GLN A 57 6.70 -1.30 -7.59
CA GLN A 57 5.59 -0.61 -6.96
C GLN A 57 4.27 -1.32 -7.27
N THR A 58 3.51 -1.62 -6.23
CA THR A 58 2.21 -2.27 -6.32
C THR A 58 1.14 -1.50 -5.57
N VAL A 59 -0.11 -1.60 -6.03
CA VAL A 59 -1.29 -1.03 -5.38
C VAL A 59 -2.36 -2.10 -5.25
N ILE A 60 -3.05 -2.12 -4.11
CA ILE A 60 -4.22 -2.97 -3.86
C ILE A 60 -5.47 -2.17 -4.22
N VAL A 61 -6.32 -2.75 -5.07
CA VAL A 61 -7.70 -2.31 -5.26
C VAL A 61 -8.62 -3.34 -4.62
N TYR A 62 -9.25 -2.98 -3.51
CA TYR A 62 -10.12 -3.87 -2.76
C TYR A 62 -11.60 -3.57 -3.03
N TYR A 63 -12.40 -4.61 -3.27
CA TYR A 63 -13.82 -4.54 -3.57
C TYR A 63 -14.65 -5.15 -2.44
N LEU A 64 -15.29 -4.32 -1.63
CA LEU A 64 -16.17 -4.78 -0.54
C LEU A 64 -17.62 -4.81 -1.03
N LYS A 65 -18.27 -5.98 -0.95
CA LYS A 65 -19.71 -6.11 -1.24
C LYS A 65 -20.53 -5.96 0.04
N ARG A 66 -21.43 -4.98 0.09
CA ARG A 66 -22.35 -4.75 1.21
C ARG A 66 -23.71 -4.27 0.72
N ASN A 67 -24.80 -4.92 1.12
CA ASN A 67 -26.18 -4.51 0.78
C ASN A 67 -26.40 -4.22 -0.72
N ASN A 68 -25.95 -5.12 -1.60
CA ASN A 68 -25.96 -4.99 -3.06
C ASN A 68 -25.11 -3.84 -3.65
N LEU A 69 -24.36 -3.11 -2.83
CA LEU A 69 -23.37 -2.13 -3.29
C LEU A 69 -21.98 -2.76 -3.27
N THR A 70 -21.17 -2.40 -4.25
CA THR A 70 -19.74 -2.73 -4.27
C THR A 70 -18.96 -1.44 -4.02
N GLU A 71 -18.25 -1.39 -2.90
CA GLU A 71 -17.38 -0.30 -2.53
C GLU A 71 -15.95 -0.60 -2.96
N LYS A 72 -15.24 0.40 -3.48
CA LYS A 72 -13.86 0.26 -3.97
C LYS A 72 -12.92 1.08 -3.10
N PHE A 73 -11.89 0.44 -2.58
CA PHE A 73 -10.83 1.05 -1.77
C PHE A 73 -9.49 0.85 -2.47
N VAL A 74 -8.67 1.90 -2.55
CA VAL A 74 -7.38 1.87 -3.24
C VAL A 74 -6.27 2.20 -2.24
N SER A 75 -5.29 1.33 -2.12
CA SER A 75 -4.19 1.52 -1.17
C SER A 75 -3.19 2.58 -1.62
N GLN A 76 -2.32 2.97 -0.68
CA GLN A 76 -1.01 3.54 -1.02
C GLN A 76 -0.19 2.54 -1.83
N THR A 77 0.86 3.04 -2.48
CA THR A 77 1.82 2.19 -3.17
C THR A 77 2.70 1.42 -2.19
N PHE A 78 2.85 0.12 -2.41
CA PHE A 78 3.76 -0.75 -1.70
C PHE A 78 5.03 -0.98 -2.53
N PRO A 79 6.23 -0.90 -1.94
CA PRO A 79 7.49 -1.19 -2.63
C PRO A 79 7.76 -2.71 -2.67
N LEU A 80 6.74 -3.50 -3.02
CA LEU A 80 6.72 -4.96 -3.02
C LEU A 80 6.22 -5.44 -4.37
N ASP A 81 6.73 -6.58 -4.84
CA ASP A 81 6.16 -7.25 -6.02
C ASP A 81 4.79 -7.88 -5.68
N THR A 82 4.05 -8.28 -6.70
CA THR A 82 2.71 -8.86 -6.54
C THR A 82 2.70 -10.10 -5.64
N ILE A 83 3.63 -11.04 -5.82
CA ILE A 83 3.67 -12.30 -5.07
C ILE A 83 3.93 -12.02 -3.59
N THR A 84 4.88 -11.14 -3.29
CA THR A 84 5.20 -10.73 -1.93
C THR A 84 4.01 -10.02 -1.28
N LEU A 85 3.33 -9.14 -2.00
CA LEU A 85 2.15 -8.44 -1.48
C LEU A 85 0.97 -9.38 -1.23
N GLU A 86 0.72 -10.34 -2.13
CA GLU A 86 -0.30 -11.38 -1.95
C GLU A 86 -0.05 -12.22 -0.70
N SER A 87 1.21 -12.61 -0.46
CA SER A 87 1.61 -13.32 0.75
C SER A 87 1.26 -12.53 2.02
N HIS A 88 1.51 -11.23 2.04
CA HIS A 88 1.14 -10.37 3.16
C HIS A 88 -0.37 -10.23 3.36
N ILE A 89 -1.14 -10.19 2.28
CA ILE A 89 -2.61 -10.21 2.35
C ILE A 89 -3.08 -11.54 2.99
N LEU A 90 -2.57 -12.68 2.52
CA LEU A 90 -2.90 -14.00 3.06
C LEU A 90 -2.52 -14.17 4.53
N ASN A 91 -1.43 -13.53 4.96
CA ASN A 91 -0.98 -13.54 6.35
C ASN A 91 -1.73 -12.54 7.25
N ASN A 92 -2.69 -11.79 6.71
CA ASN A 92 -3.40 -10.71 7.40
C ASN A 92 -2.47 -9.59 7.91
N ASP A 93 -1.33 -9.39 7.25
CA ASP A 93 -0.40 -8.31 7.59
C ASP A 93 -0.91 -6.94 7.10
N ILE A 94 -1.98 -6.91 6.29
CA ILE A 94 -2.60 -5.69 5.76
C ILE A 94 -4.04 -5.60 6.22
N ILE A 95 -4.37 -4.51 6.93
CA ILE A 95 -5.71 -4.24 7.44
C ILE A 95 -6.24 -2.95 6.83
N LEU A 96 -7.45 -2.99 6.28
CA LEU A 96 -8.18 -1.80 5.85
C LEU A 96 -9.01 -1.25 7.01
N TYR A 97 -8.76 -0.01 7.39
CA TYR A 97 -9.58 0.72 8.35
C TYR A 97 -10.47 1.70 7.60
N VAL A 98 -11.77 1.66 7.86
CA VAL A 98 -12.78 2.52 7.20
C VAL A 98 -13.61 3.25 8.25
N ASP A 99 -13.86 4.54 8.04
CA ASP A 99 -14.80 5.28 8.87
C ASP A 99 -16.23 4.76 8.68
N SER A 100 -16.95 4.51 9.77
CA SER A 100 -18.31 3.95 9.72
C SER A 100 -19.36 4.94 9.17
N PHE A 101 -19.11 6.25 9.28
CA PHE A 101 -20.01 7.31 8.84
C PHE A 101 -19.61 7.89 7.48
N ASP A 102 -18.31 7.99 7.21
CA ASP A 102 -17.76 8.56 5.98
C ASP A 102 -16.74 7.62 5.33
N ARG A 103 -17.23 6.67 4.54
CA ARG A 103 -16.39 5.61 3.94
C ARG A 103 -15.39 6.11 2.90
N SER A 104 -15.41 7.40 2.54
CA SER A 104 -14.32 8.02 1.77
C SER A 104 -13.04 8.17 2.59
N LYS A 105 -13.15 8.14 3.93
CA LYS A 105 -12.04 8.15 4.88
C LYS A 105 -11.65 6.72 5.24
N TYR A 106 -10.55 6.28 4.66
CA TYR A 106 -9.98 4.96 4.93
C TYR A 106 -8.47 5.00 4.79
N PHE A 107 -7.81 3.96 5.30
CA PHE A 107 -6.41 3.70 4.97
C PHE A 107 -6.07 2.22 5.12
N PHE A 108 -5.04 1.79 4.41
CA PHE A 108 -4.47 0.45 4.54
C PHE A 108 -3.27 0.54 5.48
N ASP A 109 -3.31 -0.27 6.52
CA ASP A 109 -2.25 -0.38 7.51
C ASP A 109 -1.46 -1.64 7.25
N PHE A 110 -0.14 -1.51 7.11
CA PHE A 110 0.75 -2.64 6.91
C PHE A 110 1.50 -2.92 8.21
N ILE A 111 1.14 -4.03 8.85
CA ILE A 111 1.72 -4.50 10.11
C ILE A 111 2.38 -5.87 9.86
N PRO A 112 3.56 -5.91 9.21
CA PRO A 112 4.25 -7.18 9.01
C PRO A 112 4.66 -7.77 10.36
N GLY A 113 4.06 -8.90 10.74
CA GLY A 113 4.58 -9.79 11.78
C GLY A 113 4.49 -9.33 13.23
N ILE A 114 3.33 -8.89 13.72
CA ILE A 114 3.02 -9.03 15.16
C ILE A 114 2.33 -10.38 15.35
N LYS A 115 3.13 -11.46 15.48
CA LYS A 115 2.61 -12.69 16.06
C LYS A 115 2.26 -12.43 17.54
N PRO A 116 1.15 -12.99 18.06
CA PRO A 116 0.87 -12.97 19.50
C PRO A 116 1.97 -13.67 20.30
#